data_AF-A0A0A1U9H7-F1
#
_entry.id   AF-A0A0A1U9H7-F1
#
_cell.length_a   1.000
_cell.length_b   1.000
_cell.length_c   1.000
_cell.angle_alpha   90.00
_cell.angle_beta   90.00
_cell.angle_gamma   90.00
#
_symmetry.space_group_name_H-M   'P 1'
#
loop_
_entity.id
_entity.type
_entity.pdbx_description
1 polymer ?
#
loop_
_entity_poly.entity_id
_entity_poly.type
_entity_poly.pdbx_seq_one_letter_code
_entity_poly.pdbx_strand_id
1 'polypeptide(L)'
;MEETQSKTFETLIAQTASRGIRCSFKKSKMVIPWSKEEDMMLVDAVKKHGKNWEAVSQCVDGRTKKQCKERFTQKYDPSITRQPWSMQEDMTIITAQQIYGNKWTVIQHFLPGRSPNNIKNRWFSHLVDLTPKSECSQTKRLSAFVPSNAVFVVVESQDSL
;
A
#
# COMPACT_ATOMS: atom_id res chain seq x y z
N MET A 1 -33.63 -11.52 -62.66
CA MET A 1 -34.09 -10.61 -61.59
C MET A 1 -34.83 -11.51 -60.63
N GLU A 2 -34.38 -11.84 -59.43
CA GLU A 2 -33.72 -11.03 -58.42
C GLU A 2 -32.75 -11.88 -57.58
N GLU A 3 -31.50 -11.43 -57.46
CA GLU A 3 -30.54 -11.87 -56.44
C GLU A 3 -30.58 -10.89 -55.27
N THR A 4 -31.31 -11.17 -54.18
CA THR A 4 -31.15 -10.38 -52.94
C THR A 4 -31.64 -11.14 -51.71
N GLN A 5 -30.97 -12.23 -51.33
CA GLN A 5 -31.08 -12.76 -49.96
C GLN A 5 -29.77 -13.41 -49.53
N SER A 6 -28.75 -12.62 -49.20
CA SER A 6 -27.59 -13.08 -48.39
C SER A 6 -26.64 -11.93 -48.03
N LYS A 7 -27.16 -10.77 -47.62
CA LYS A 7 -26.31 -9.73 -47.00
C LYS A 7 -27.14 -9.00 -45.97
N THR A 8 -26.96 -9.34 -44.69
CA THR A 8 -27.08 -8.46 -43.51
C THR A 8 -26.96 -9.18 -42.17
N PHE A 9 -26.74 -10.50 -42.10
CA PHE A 9 -26.41 -11.13 -40.81
C PHE A 9 -24.93 -11.00 -40.42
N GLU A 10 -24.03 -10.78 -41.37
CA GLU A 10 -22.60 -10.58 -41.06
C GLU A 10 -22.26 -9.14 -40.60
N THR A 11 -23.18 -8.19 -40.76
CA THR A 11 -22.91 -6.77 -40.45
C THR A 11 -23.24 -6.37 -39.02
N LEU A 12 -23.53 -7.34 -38.12
CA LEU A 12 -23.70 -7.07 -36.68
C LEU A 12 -22.60 -7.61 -35.77
N ILE A 13 -21.57 -8.27 -36.32
CA ILE A 13 -20.45 -8.82 -35.53
C ILE A 13 -19.22 -7.87 -35.55
N ALA A 14 -19.23 -6.82 -36.38
CA ALA A 14 -18.06 -5.96 -36.59
C ALA A 14 -18.00 -4.69 -35.70
N GLN A 15 -18.93 -4.46 -34.77
CA GLN A 15 -18.97 -3.22 -33.97
C GLN A 15 -18.55 -3.37 -32.49
N THR A 16 -18.16 -4.56 -32.01
CA THR A 16 -17.74 -4.74 -30.61
C THR A 16 -16.23 -4.87 -30.40
N ALA A 17 -15.41 -4.69 -31.43
CA ALA A 17 -13.94 -4.80 -31.31
C ALA A 17 -13.26 -3.42 -31.23
N SER A 18 -13.43 -2.67 -30.13
CA SER A 18 -12.62 -1.44 -29.92
C SER A 18 -12.36 -1.03 -28.47
N ARG A 19 -12.51 -1.94 -27.50
CA ARG A 19 -11.97 -1.70 -26.15
C ARG A 19 -11.14 -2.88 -25.70
N GLY A 20 -10.05 -3.11 -26.43
CA GLY A 20 -8.93 -3.90 -25.92
C GLY A 20 -8.43 -3.26 -24.64
N ILE A 21 -8.81 -3.82 -23.49
CA ILE A 21 -8.16 -3.55 -22.23
C ILE A 21 -6.73 -4.06 -22.39
N ARG A 22 -5.80 -3.15 -22.72
CA ARG A 22 -4.37 -3.43 -22.62
C ARG A 22 -4.07 -3.63 -21.13
N CYS A 23 -4.24 -4.85 -20.64
CA CYS A 23 -3.64 -5.27 -19.40
C CYS A 23 -2.12 -5.24 -19.64
N SER A 24 -1.50 -4.12 -19.29
CA SER A 24 -0.06 -3.98 -19.31
C SER A 24 0.46 -4.87 -18.21
N PHE A 25 1.00 -6.03 -18.58
CA PHE A 25 1.69 -6.94 -17.68
C PHE A 25 2.91 -6.21 -17.13
N LYS A 26 2.75 -5.56 -15.98
CA LYS A 26 3.84 -4.82 -15.33
C LYS A 26 4.84 -5.87 -14.85
N LYS A 27 6.01 -5.93 -15.50
CA LYS A 27 7.16 -6.72 -15.02
C LYS A 27 7.34 -6.47 -13.53
N SER A 28 7.43 -7.55 -12.75
CA SER A 28 7.72 -7.48 -11.33
C SER A 28 9.06 -6.79 -11.14
N LYS A 29 9.04 -5.65 -10.43
CA LYS A 29 10.27 -4.92 -10.08
C LYS A 29 11.05 -5.77 -9.08
N MET A 30 12.16 -6.37 -9.52
CA MET A 30 13.15 -6.88 -8.58
C MET A 30 13.65 -5.73 -7.71
N VAL A 31 13.47 -5.86 -6.40
CA VAL A 31 13.93 -4.86 -5.42
C VAL A 31 15.39 -5.14 -5.12
N ILE A 32 16.28 -4.50 -5.89
CA ILE A 32 17.72 -4.59 -5.67
C ILE A 32 18.06 -3.77 -4.42
N PRO A 33 18.63 -4.36 -3.35
CA PRO A 33 19.04 -3.63 -2.15
C PRO A 33 20.17 -2.65 -2.49
N TRP A 34 20.20 -1.49 -1.84
CA TRP A 34 21.27 -0.49 -2.03
C TRP A 34 22.53 -0.89 -1.27
N SER A 35 23.66 -0.93 -1.96
CA SER A 35 24.98 -1.11 -1.35
C SER A 35 25.46 0.19 -0.70
N LYS A 36 26.49 0.11 0.15
CA LYS A 36 27.09 1.29 0.79
C LYS A 36 27.85 2.13 -0.23
N GLU A 37 28.49 1.49 -1.20
CA GLU A 37 29.23 2.09 -2.30
C GLU A 37 28.29 2.91 -3.20
N GLU A 38 27.16 2.32 -3.61
CA GLU A 38 26.12 3.03 -4.38
C GLU A 38 25.56 4.23 -3.60
N ASP A 39 25.32 4.06 -2.30
CA ASP A 39 24.86 5.13 -1.41
C ASP A 39 25.88 6.29 -1.34
N MET A 40 27.18 5.99 -1.27
CA MET A 40 28.24 7.01 -1.29
C MET A 40 28.30 7.76 -2.63
N MET A 41 28.23 7.02 -3.74
CA MET A 41 28.17 7.62 -5.08
C MET A 41 26.95 8.52 -5.23
N LEU A 42 25.79 8.09 -4.74
CA LEU A 42 24.56 8.89 -4.76
C LEU A 42 24.72 10.21 -3.99
N VAL A 43 25.29 10.16 -2.78
CA VAL A 43 25.49 11.37 -1.97
C VAL A 43 26.51 12.31 -2.61
N ASP A 44 27.61 11.78 -3.14
CA ASP A 44 28.63 12.58 -3.84
C ASP A 44 28.08 13.21 -5.12
N ALA A 45 27.35 12.44 -5.93
CA ALA A 45 26.70 12.94 -7.14
C ALA A 45 25.68 14.05 -6.84
N VAL A 46 24.90 13.93 -5.76
CA VAL A 46 23.95 14.98 -5.34
C VAL A 46 24.68 16.21 -4.80
N LYS A 47 25.84 16.06 -4.14
CA LYS A 47 26.68 17.20 -3.76
C LYS A 47 27.23 17.95 -4.98
N LYS A 48 27.61 17.23 -6.04
CA LYS A 48 28.18 17.80 -7.27
C LYS A 48 27.13 18.41 -8.20
N HIS A 49 26.02 17.71 -8.44
CA HIS A 49 25.00 18.07 -9.44
C HIS A 49 23.68 18.58 -8.83
N GLY A 50 23.57 18.62 -7.50
CA GLY A 50 22.35 19.01 -6.80
C GLY A 50 21.22 18.01 -6.98
N LYS A 51 19.97 18.49 -7.01
CA LYS A 51 18.75 17.68 -7.21
C LYS A 51 18.48 17.34 -8.69
N ASN A 52 19.50 17.40 -9.56
CA ASN A 52 19.39 16.99 -10.95
C ASN A 52 19.50 15.46 -11.06
N TRP A 53 18.36 14.77 -10.91
CA TRP A 53 18.29 13.31 -10.89
C TRP A 53 18.72 12.62 -12.18
N GLU A 54 18.73 13.35 -13.30
CA GLU A 54 19.18 12.83 -14.59
C GLU A 54 20.69 12.66 -14.58
N ALA A 55 21.43 13.72 -14.25
CA ALA A 55 22.88 13.68 -14.06
C ALA A 55 23.29 12.70 -12.94
N VAL A 56 22.57 12.72 -11.80
CA VAL A 56 22.86 11.82 -10.67
C VAL A 56 22.69 10.35 -11.05
N SER A 57 21.71 10.01 -11.90
CA SER A 57 21.54 8.63 -12.36
C SER A 57 22.63 8.15 -13.31
N GLN A 58 23.34 9.05 -13.99
CA GLN A 58 24.49 8.70 -14.83
C GLN A 58 25.73 8.38 -14.00
N CYS A 59 25.81 8.89 -12.76
CA CYS A 59 26.90 8.57 -11.84
C CYS A 59 26.69 7.27 -11.06
N VAL A 60 25.46 6.73 -11.03
CA VAL A 60 25.12 5.51 -10.29
C VAL A 60 24.66 4.45 -11.28
N ASP A 61 25.60 3.60 -11.68
CA ASP A 61 25.33 2.54 -12.64
C ASP A 61 24.27 1.55 -12.14
N GLY A 62 23.43 1.06 -13.06
CA GLY A 62 22.39 0.07 -12.74
C GLY A 62 21.18 0.62 -11.95
N ARG A 63 21.15 1.91 -11.60
CA ARG A 63 20.02 2.55 -10.92
C ARG A 63 19.31 3.56 -11.81
N THR A 64 17.98 3.57 -11.73
CA THR A 64 17.15 4.55 -12.44
C THR A 64 17.06 5.85 -11.66
N LYS A 65 16.94 7.00 -12.34
CA LYS A 65 16.65 8.33 -11.75
C LYS A 65 15.59 8.33 -10.64
N LYS A 66 14.52 7.55 -10.81
CA LYS A 66 13.45 7.40 -9.81
C LYS A 66 13.97 6.76 -8.52
N GLN A 67 14.78 5.71 -8.62
CA GLN A 67 15.36 5.03 -7.46
C GLN A 67 16.34 5.96 -6.73
N CYS A 68 17.18 6.69 -7.46
CA CYS A 68 18.12 7.66 -6.88
C CYS A 68 17.39 8.74 -6.09
N LYS A 69 16.34 9.32 -6.68
CA LYS A 69 15.47 10.30 -6.00
C LYS A 69 14.84 9.72 -4.75
N GLU A 70 14.17 8.57 -4.86
CA GLU A 70 13.49 7.93 -3.72
C GLU A 70 14.47 7.62 -2.58
N ARG A 71 15.65 7.09 -2.89
CA ARG A 71 16.69 6.77 -1.91
C ARG A 71 17.16 8.04 -1.19
N PHE A 72 17.45 9.10 -1.94
CA PHE A 72 17.86 10.37 -1.38
C PHE A 72 16.77 10.98 -0.50
N THR A 73 15.54 11.08 -1.01
CA THR A 73 14.41 11.67 -0.26
C THR A 73 13.91 10.83 0.89
N GLN A 74 14.41 9.61 1.10
CA GLN A 74 14.07 8.80 2.27
C GLN A 74 15.19 8.81 3.32
N LYS A 75 16.45 8.83 2.88
CA LYS A 75 17.61 8.60 3.75
C LYS A 75 18.53 9.81 3.91
N TYR A 76 18.66 10.67 2.90
CA TYR A 76 19.70 11.70 2.84
C TYR A 76 19.18 13.14 2.80
N ASP A 77 17.89 13.34 2.54
CA ASP A 77 17.30 14.67 2.53
C ASP A 77 17.42 15.33 3.93
N PRO A 78 18.06 16.51 4.03
CA PRO A 78 18.22 17.20 5.31
C PRO A 78 16.88 17.64 5.93
N SER A 79 15.81 17.71 5.13
CA SER A 79 14.47 18.00 5.64
C SER A 79 13.90 16.86 6.50
N ILE A 80 14.49 15.68 6.49
CA ILE A 80 13.99 14.52 7.26
C ILE A 80 14.68 14.42 8.62
N THR A 81 13.85 14.46 9.64
CA THR A 81 14.25 14.37 11.04
C THR A 81 14.43 12.91 11.44
N ARG A 82 15.60 12.60 12.03
CA ARG A 82 15.97 11.25 12.52
C ARG A 82 15.72 11.05 14.03
N GLN A 83 14.97 11.95 14.64
CA GLN A 83 14.60 11.86 16.05
C GLN A 83 13.66 10.68 16.30
N PRO A 84 13.63 10.12 17.53
CA PRO A 84 12.61 9.15 17.91
C PRO A 84 11.20 9.71 17.70
N TRP A 85 10.23 8.82 17.52
CA TRP A 85 8.83 9.21 17.43
C TRP A 85 8.32 9.66 18.79
N SER A 86 7.70 10.82 18.83
CA SER A 86 7.00 11.31 20.01
C SER A 86 5.58 10.77 20.05
N MET A 87 5.03 10.65 21.26
CA MET A 87 3.65 10.19 21.44
C MET A 87 2.65 11.14 20.76
N GLN A 88 2.94 12.45 20.70
CA GLN A 88 2.12 13.42 19.99
C GLN A 88 2.07 13.17 18.48
N GLU A 89 3.22 12.83 17.87
CA GLU A 89 3.27 12.44 16.46
C GLU A 89 2.46 11.17 16.22
N ASP A 90 2.60 10.16 17.08
CA ASP A 90 1.86 8.89 16.97
C ASP A 90 0.34 9.11 17.05
N MET A 91 -0.13 9.92 18.01
CA MET A 91 -1.54 10.28 18.13
C MET A 91 -2.04 10.97 16.86
N THR A 92 -1.25 11.90 16.31
CA THR A 92 -1.58 12.60 15.05
C THR A 92 -1.70 11.61 13.89
N ILE A 93 -0.81 10.62 13.79
CA ILE A 93 -0.88 9.57 12.76
C ILE A 93 -2.16 8.76 12.91
N ILE A 94 -2.51 8.35 14.14
CA ILE A 94 -3.71 7.55 14.40
C ILE A 94 -4.97 8.31 13.99
N THR A 95 -5.13 9.55 14.45
CA THR A 95 -6.30 10.36 14.12
C THR A 95 -6.37 10.66 12.62
N ALA A 96 -5.24 10.98 11.99
CA ALA A 96 -5.21 11.28 10.56
C ALA A 96 -5.47 10.04 9.70
N GLN A 97 -5.02 8.86 10.12
CA GLN A 97 -5.30 7.61 9.43
C GLN A 97 -6.79 7.25 9.50
N GLN A 98 -7.45 7.49 10.63
CA GLN A 98 -8.90 7.29 10.76
C GLN A 98 -9.70 8.19 9.80
N ILE A 99 -9.27 9.43 9.59
CA ILE A 99 -9.96 10.40 8.74
C ILE A 99 -9.64 10.20 7.25
N TYR A 100 -8.36 10.06 6.89
CA TYR A 100 -7.89 10.08 5.50
C TYR A 100 -7.57 8.69 4.94
N GLY A 101 -7.50 7.66 5.78
CA GLY A 101 -7.05 6.31 5.42
C GLY A 101 -5.54 6.26 5.14
N ASN A 102 -5.12 5.33 4.28
CA ASN A 102 -3.71 5.10 3.93
C ASN A 102 -3.12 6.15 2.95
N LYS A 103 -3.56 7.40 3.04
CA LYS A 103 -3.09 8.52 2.23
C LYS A 103 -1.89 9.19 2.88
N TRP A 104 -0.76 8.48 2.96
CA TRP A 104 0.44 8.91 3.70
C TRP A 104 1.01 10.26 3.26
N THR A 105 0.88 10.61 1.97
CA THR A 105 1.30 11.92 1.45
C THR A 105 0.45 13.06 2.01
N VAL A 106 -0.84 12.83 2.24
CA VAL A 106 -1.73 13.82 2.88
C VAL A 106 -1.36 13.94 4.36
N ILE A 107 -1.21 12.79 5.04
CA ILE A 107 -0.86 12.75 6.48
C ILE A 107 0.48 13.46 6.76
N GLN A 108 1.42 13.41 5.81
CA GLN A 108 2.71 14.11 5.92
C GLN A 108 2.58 15.62 6.19
N HIS A 109 1.52 16.28 5.71
CA HIS A 109 1.36 17.72 5.90
C HIS A 109 1.14 18.10 7.38
N PHE A 110 0.68 17.17 8.20
CA PHE A 110 0.50 17.37 9.64
C PHE A 110 1.78 17.07 10.45
N LEU A 111 2.80 16.50 9.81
CA LEU A 111 4.04 16.04 10.46
C LEU A 111 5.26 16.62 9.71
N PRO A 112 5.59 17.90 9.96
CA PRO A 112 6.75 18.53 9.33
C PRO A 112 8.02 17.76 9.72
N GLY A 113 8.89 17.54 8.75
CA GLY A 113 10.16 16.84 8.97
C GLY A 113 10.07 15.30 8.97
N ARG A 114 8.88 14.71 8.75
CA ARG A 114 8.74 13.26 8.54
C ARG A 114 8.40 12.97 7.08
N SER A 115 8.99 11.91 6.52
CA SER A 115 8.67 11.44 5.17
C SER A 115 7.38 10.58 5.19
N PRO A 116 6.57 10.54 4.10
CA PRO A 116 5.44 9.62 3.99
C PRO A 116 5.84 8.17 4.22
N ASN A 117 7.07 7.80 3.83
CA ASN A 117 7.58 6.46 4.06
C ASN A 117 7.85 6.20 5.54
N ASN A 118 8.31 7.20 6.30
CA ASN A 118 8.50 7.06 7.74
C ASN A 118 7.14 6.88 8.44
N ILE A 119 6.14 7.67 8.07
CA ILE A 119 4.77 7.58 8.64
C ILE A 119 4.17 6.20 8.37
N LYS A 120 4.22 5.76 7.11
CA LYS A 120 3.76 4.42 6.71
C LYS A 120 4.47 3.32 7.50
N ASN A 121 5.79 3.41 7.65
CA ASN A 121 6.55 2.42 8.42
C ASN A 121 6.18 2.45 9.90
N ARG A 122 6.05 3.63 10.50
CA ARG A 122 5.63 3.78 11.91
C ARG A 122 4.27 3.15 12.14
N TRP A 123 3.32 3.41 11.24
CA TRP A 123 2.00 2.80 11.28
C TRP A 123 2.07 1.27 11.29
N PHE A 124 2.65 0.67 10.25
CA PHE A 124 2.69 -0.80 10.10
C PHE A 124 3.56 -1.51 11.13
N SER A 125 4.56 -0.83 11.72
CA SER A 125 5.46 -1.45 12.69
C SER A 125 4.99 -1.32 14.14
N HIS A 126 4.24 -0.27 14.50
CA HIS A 126 3.94 0.02 15.90
C HIS A 126 2.50 0.42 16.21
N LEU A 127 1.74 0.93 15.22
CA LEU A 127 0.41 1.51 15.50
C LEU A 127 -0.75 0.60 15.09
N VAL A 128 -0.53 -0.36 14.17
CA VAL A 128 -1.56 -1.30 13.72
C VAL A 128 -2.18 -2.09 14.88
N ASP A 129 -1.37 -2.49 15.87
CA ASP A 129 -1.84 -3.29 17.01
C ASP A 129 -2.48 -2.44 18.11
N LEU A 130 -2.19 -1.13 18.13
CA LEU A 130 -2.74 -0.19 19.12
C LEU A 130 -4.13 0.32 18.73
N THR A 131 -4.51 0.18 17.46
CA THR A 131 -5.86 0.56 17.02
C THR A 131 -6.83 -0.59 17.29
N PRO A 132 -7.91 -0.38 18.07
CA PRO A 132 -8.97 -1.37 18.15
C PRO A 132 -9.55 -1.54 16.75
N LYS A 133 -9.35 -2.73 16.16
CA LYS A 133 -10.03 -3.10 14.92
C LYS A 133 -11.52 -3.01 15.22
N SER A 134 -12.20 -2.00 14.70
CA SER A 134 -13.66 -2.03 14.61
C SER A 134 -14.00 -3.34 13.90
N GLU A 135 -14.64 -4.27 14.59
CA GLU A 135 -15.02 -5.57 14.04
C GLU A 135 -15.96 -5.36 12.84
N CYS A 136 -15.41 -5.34 11.64
CA CYS A 136 -16.18 -5.46 10.41
C CYS A 136 -15.41 -6.36 9.45
N SER A 137 -15.53 -7.66 9.70
CA SER A 137 -15.37 -8.80 8.76
C SER A 137 -15.03 -10.07 9.55
N GLN A 138 -15.99 -10.57 10.34
CA GLN A 138 -16.03 -11.96 10.77
C GLN A 138 -17.28 -12.64 10.21
N THR A 139 -17.44 -12.66 8.88
CA THR A 139 -18.12 -13.82 8.27
C THR A 139 -17.05 -14.86 7.96
N LYS A 140 -16.39 -15.34 9.03
CA LYS A 140 -15.75 -16.66 8.98
C LYS A 140 -16.89 -17.66 9.01
N ARG A 141 -16.98 -18.41 7.91
CA ARG A 141 -17.75 -19.64 7.73
C ARG A 141 -17.78 -20.48 9.02
N LEU A 142 -18.84 -20.34 9.82
CA LEU A 142 -19.20 -21.34 10.81
C LEU A 142 -19.93 -22.46 10.07
N SER A 143 -19.16 -23.35 9.43
CA SER A 143 -19.65 -24.71 9.19
C SER A 143 -19.32 -25.53 10.43
N ALA A 144 -20.19 -25.47 11.43
CA ALA A 144 -20.17 -26.36 12.58
C ALA A 144 -21.60 -26.89 12.78
N PHE A 145 -21.87 -27.99 12.09
CA PHE A 145 -22.56 -29.17 12.59
C PHE A 145 -23.53 -28.92 13.77
N VAL A 146 -24.82 -28.79 13.48
CA VAL A 146 -25.89 -28.94 14.47
C VAL A 146 -26.12 -30.44 14.64
N PRO A 147 -25.80 -31.07 15.78
CA PRO A 147 -26.37 -32.37 16.09
C PRO A 147 -27.83 -32.16 16.51
N SER A 148 -28.74 -32.73 15.74
CA SER A 148 -30.12 -32.95 16.15
C SER A 148 -30.12 -33.82 17.42
N ASN A 149 -30.88 -33.42 18.44
CA ASN A 149 -31.02 -34.06 19.77
C ASN A 149 -29.97 -33.70 20.83
N ALA A 150 -30.04 -32.48 21.34
CA ALA A 150 -29.60 -32.18 22.71
C ALA A 150 -30.85 -31.91 23.56
N VAL A 151 -31.26 -32.90 24.36
CA VAL A 151 -32.32 -32.79 25.35
C VAL A 151 -31.83 -31.89 26.48
N PHE A 152 -32.54 -30.79 26.72
CA PHE A 152 -32.26 -29.89 27.85
C PHE A 152 -32.79 -30.54 29.13
N VAL A 153 -31.92 -31.21 29.90
CA VAL A 153 -32.27 -31.68 31.25
C VAL A 153 -32.11 -30.51 32.22
N VAL A 154 -33.24 -30.01 32.72
CA VAL A 154 -33.29 -29.06 33.83
C VAL A 154 -32.93 -29.84 35.10
N VAL A 155 -31.81 -29.49 35.74
CA VAL A 155 -31.48 -29.95 37.09
C VAL A 155 -32.00 -28.89 38.06
N GLU A 156 -33.02 -29.27 38.83
CA GLU A 156 -33.59 -28.47 39.91
C GLU A 156 -32.71 -28.66 41.16
N SER A 157 -32.08 -27.59 41.65
CA SER A 157 -31.31 -27.59 42.89
C SER A 157 -32.25 -27.45 44.08
N GLN A 158 -32.38 -28.50 44.90
CA GLN A 158 -32.93 -28.39 46.24
C GLN A 158 -31.83 -27.95 47.21
N ASP A 159 -31.93 -26.73 47.73
CA ASP A 159 -31.23 -26.35 48.95
C ASP A 159 -32.06 -26.79 50.16
N SER A 160 -31.42 -27.57 51.01
CA SER A 160 -31.91 -28.09 52.29
C SER A 160 -31.94 -27.01 53.36
N LEU A 161 -32.95 -27.06 54.24
CA LEU A 161 -32.82 -26.88 55.69
C LEU A 161 -33.87 -27.75 56.40
#